data_AF-A0A2R6N8Z9-F1
#
_entry.id   AF-A0A2R6N8Z9-F1
#
_cell.length_a   1.000
_cell.length_b   1.000
_cell.length_c   1.000
_cell.angle_alpha   90.00
_cell.angle_beta   90.00
_cell.angle_gamma   90.00
#
_symmetry.space_group_name_H-M   'P 1'
#
loop_
_entity.id
_entity.type
_entity.pdbx_description
1 polymer ?
#
loop_
_entity_poly.entity_id
_entity_poly.type
_entity_poly.pdbx_seq_one_letter_code
_entity_poly.pdbx_strand_id
1 'polypeptide(L)'
;MDRRHFVAALVVGSTGCLSESQSGGGRTSDRGSTTERPAGTPSSTEPAMSAPRTERTTTEPTDTTVEPSEPTDTEAPDTETPGTATPTLPQLQAAPGDCPGYGDDVVSVVCYDAAPDDAPMVMEPSRSGLDLPGEIEFTLENGTDSSLQTNFYSARLHKQVDGEWYLVAPQIWPQPLTPLAAGESHTWAVSMSGAVGDVSPPNVDSGGELDDTSRRTVAGLGGGRYAFGIDGWFEGGSYKRQTAFAATIDVRGDSIELTTTENVASVAVEGDVLTARWTGGNADSEYAREATYVLERVDEAPDRRLITEQVVRPRRTNAPLQDALALATERSVDEVRLTGQTASSPPFGVQGRVIGYEGSTYEISASETGTETDA
;
A
#
# COMPACT_ATOMS: atom_id res chain seq x y z
N MET A 1 18.11 -26.77 -43.89
CA MET A 1 17.98 -25.75 -44.95
C MET A 1 18.08 -24.42 -44.27
N ASP A 2 19.19 -23.74 -44.51
CA ASP A 2 19.69 -22.57 -43.79
C ASP A 2 19.38 -21.33 -44.64
N ARG A 3 18.84 -20.27 -44.03
CA ARG A 3 18.73 -18.93 -44.65
C ARG A 3 18.86 -17.84 -43.59
N ARG A 4 20.12 -17.50 -43.33
CA ARG A 4 20.56 -16.17 -42.91
C ARG A 4 20.46 -15.20 -44.10
N HIS A 5 19.96 -13.99 -43.88
CA HIS A 5 20.37 -12.81 -44.65
C HIS A 5 20.50 -11.57 -43.77
N PHE A 6 21.71 -11.02 -43.82
CA PHE A 6 22.20 -9.69 -43.44
C PHE A 6 21.79 -8.65 -44.49
N VAL A 7 21.46 -7.41 -44.09
CA VAL A 7 21.78 -6.09 -44.70
C VAL A 7 21.52 -5.04 -43.59
N ALA A 8 22.50 -4.40 -42.94
CA ALA A 8 23.39 -3.29 -43.32
C ALA A 8 22.76 -1.87 -43.35
N ALA A 9 23.29 -1.06 -42.42
CA ALA A 9 23.23 0.37 -42.11
C ALA A 9 22.92 1.42 -43.20
N LEU A 10 22.39 2.56 -42.74
CA LEU A 10 22.67 3.88 -43.33
C LEU A 10 22.77 4.96 -42.22
N VAL A 11 23.95 5.57 -42.15
CA VAL A 11 24.32 6.75 -41.36
C VAL A 11 24.14 7.98 -42.25
N VAL A 12 23.52 9.05 -41.73
CA VAL A 12 23.66 10.41 -42.30
C VAL A 12 23.91 11.37 -41.14
N GLY A 13 25.12 11.92 -41.10
CA GLY A 13 25.46 13.09 -40.31
C GLY A 13 25.29 14.36 -41.13
N SER A 14 25.04 15.47 -40.44
CA SER A 14 25.19 16.82 -41.00
C SER A 14 25.73 17.77 -39.94
N THR A 15 27.00 18.14 -40.13
CA THR A 15 27.73 19.25 -39.53
C THR A 15 27.49 20.56 -40.30
N GLY A 16 27.54 21.69 -39.59
CA GLY A 16 27.74 23.05 -40.14
C GLY A 16 27.18 24.11 -39.17
N CYS A 17 27.97 24.70 -38.26
CA CYS A 17 28.96 25.79 -38.40
C CYS A 17 28.38 27.22 -38.31
N LEU A 18 28.73 27.88 -37.20
CA LEU A 18 29.26 29.26 -37.02
C LEU A 18 28.44 30.49 -37.49
N SER A 19 28.15 31.39 -36.54
CA SER A 19 28.74 32.74 -36.56
C SER A 19 28.62 33.46 -35.21
N GLU A 20 29.76 33.98 -34.74
CA GLU A 20 29.92 35.02 -33.73
C GLU A 20 29.28 36.36 -34.15
N SER A 21 28.91 37.21 -33.18
CA SER A 21 29.63 38.47 -32.88
C SER A 21 28.81 39.46 -32.01
N GLN A 22 29.48 39.94 -30.95
CA GLN A 22 29.48 41.33 -30.41
C GLN A 22 28.15 41.94 -29.90
N SER A 23 28.09 42.86 -28.95
CA SER A 23 28.99 43.45 -27.95
C SER A 23 28.14 44.49 -27.20
N GLY A 24 28.45 44.74 -25.93
CA GLY A 24 28.38 46.10 -25.40
C GLY A 24 27.17 46.48 -24.53
N GLY A 25 27.50 47.09 -23.39
CA GLY A 25 26.76 48.24 -22.87
C GLY A 25 26.07 47.99 -21.54
N GLY A 26 26.73 48.40 -20.46
CA GLY A 26 26.17 48.33 -19.11
C GLY A 26 25.10 49.38 -18.84
N ARG A 27 24.46 49.25 -17.67
CA ARG A 27 24.00 50.39 -16.86
C ARG A 27 23.63 49.95 -15.45
N THR A 28 24.10 50.76 -14.53
CA THR A 28 23.85 50.87 -13.11
C THR A 28 22.38 51.08 -12.75
N SER A 29 21.93 50.52 -11.63
CA SER A 29 20.95 51.05 -10.63
C SER A 29 20.85 49.96 -9.55
N ASP A 30 21.48 50.08 -8.38
CA ASP A 30 21.12 50.96 -7.27
C ASP A 30 19.62 50.91 -6.91
N ARG A 31 19.30 50.05 -5.93
CA ARG A 31 18.22 50.28 -4.97
C ARG A 31 18.39 49.33 -3.79
N GLY A 32 18.81 49.91 -2.67
CA GLY A 32 18.73 49.27 -1.37
C GLY A 32 17.27 49.00 -0.98
N SER A 33 17.08 47.94 -0.20
CA SER A 33 16.04 47.90 0.82
C SER A 33 16.49 46.97 1.93
N THR A 34 16.93 47.59 3.01
CA THR A 34 17.12 47.00 4.33
C THR A 34 15.77 46.58 4.89
N THR A 35 15.62 45.34 5.31
CA THR A 35 14.56 44.95 6.24
C THR A 35 15.18 44.19 7.38
N GLU A 36 15.43 44.93 8.46
CA GLU A 36 15.70 44.42 9.79
C GLU A 36 14.51 43.57 10.26
N ARG A 37 14.80 42.36 10.75
CA ARG A 37 13.82 41.46 11.37
C ARG A 37 14.13 41.40 12.87
N PRO A 38 13.25 41.92 13.75
CA PRO A 38 13.44 41.77 15.19
C PRO A 38 13.10 40.36 15.66
N ALA A 39 13.91 39.88 16.61
CA ALA A 39 13.64 38.71 17.42
C ALA A 39 12.43 38.97 18.33
N GLY A 40 11.48 38.03 18.33
CA GLY A 40 10.32 38.03 19.20
C GLY A 40 10.08 36.63 19.74
N THR A 41 10.54 36.38 20.95
CA THR A 41 10.17 35.25 21.81
C THR A 41 8.71 35.40 22.25
N PRO A 42 7.87 34.35 22.18
CA PRO A 42 6.70 34.27 23.04
C PRO A 42 6.90 33.24 24.14
N SER A 43 6.72 33.74 25.37
CA SER A 43 6.58 32.98 26.61
C SER A 43 5.48 31.93 26.53
N SER A 44 5.83 30.75 27.04
CA SER A 44 4.90 29.73 27.51
C SER A 44 4.04 30.29 28.64
N THR A 45 2.71 30.15 28.53
CA THR A 45 1.75 30.37 29.61
C THR A 45 0.83 29.16 29.66
N GLU A 46 1.00 28.34 30.68
CA GLU A 46 0.03 27.32 31.11
C GLU A 46 -1.34 27.94 31.37
N PRO A 47 -2.41 27.17 31.11
CA PRO A 47 -3.54 27.18 32.01
C PRO A 47 -3.80 25.76 32.53
N ALA A 48 -3.56 25.59 33.83
CA ALA A 48 -4.35 24.69 34.65
C ALA A 48 -5.79 25.24 34.75
N MET A 49 -6.81 24.40 34.60
CA MET A 49 -7.86 24.20 35.62
C MET A 49 -9.03 23.33 35.13
N SER A 50 -9.38 22.39 36.02
CA SER A 50 -10.74 21.99 36.39
C SER A 50 -11.53 21.04 35.47
N ALA A 51 -11.43 19.74 35.78
CA ALA A 51 -12.44 18.75 35.46
C ALA A 51 -13.66 18.88 36.39
N PRO A 52 -14.91 18.84 35.88
CA PRO A 52 -16.09 18.73 36.72
C PRO A 52 -16.32 17.30 37.21
N ARG A 53 -16.61 17.22 38.50
CA ARG A 53 -16.95 16.04 39.31
C ARG A 53 -18.37 15.57 38.95
N THR A 54 -18.52 14.38 38.37
CA THR A 54 -19.83 13.75 38.17
C THR A 54 -20.24 13.05 39.47
N GLU A 55 -21.30 13.55 40.09
CA GLU A 55 -21.92 12.97 41.29
C GLU A 55 -22.69 11.69 40.92
N ARG A 56 -22.42 10.62 41.68
CA ARG A 56 -23.22 9.39 41.69
C ARG A 56 -24.49 9.63 42.49
N THR A 57 -25.65 9.45 41.87
CA THR A 57 -26.91 9.27 42.59
C THR A 57 -27.20 7.79 42.71
N THR A 58 -27.00 7.28 43.93
CA THR A 58 -27.48 5.99 44.42
C THR A 58 -28.97 6.09 44.68
N THR A 59 -29.77 5.18 44.11
CA THR A 59 -31.14 4.92 44.57
C THR A 59 -31.25 3.43 44.90
N GLU A 60 -31.38 3.14 46.19
CA GLU A 60 -31.68 1.82 46.74
C GLU A 60 -33.15 1.42 46.53
N PRO A 61 -33.48 0.13 46.66
CA PRO A 61 -34.72 -0.47 46.17
C PRO A 61 -35.88 -0.37 47.17
N THR A 62 -37.09 -0.24 46.66
CA THR A 62 -38.31 -0.42 47.46
C THR A 62 -38.72 -1.89 47.44
N ASP A 63 -38.62 -2.48 48.61
CA ASP A 63 -39.16 -3.77 49.03
C ASP A 63 -40.69 -3.80 48.85
N THR A 64 -41.20 -4.80 48.13
CA THR A 64 -42.63 -5.13 48.14
C THR A 64 -42.76 -6.65 48.23
N THR A 65 -43.00 -7.07 49.45
CA THR A 65 -43.45 -8.40 49.84
C THR A 65 -44.79 -8.71 49.16
N VAL A 66 -44.83 -9.78 48.37
CA VAL A 66 -46.08 -10.40 47.87
C VAL A 66 -46.11 -11.85 48.33
N GLU A 67 -47.20 -12.22 49.00
CA GLU A 67 -47.48 -13.55 49.53
C GLU A 67 -47.60 -14.63 48.42
N PRO A 68 -47.34 -15.91 48.77
CA PRO A 68 -47.29 -17.01 47.81
C PRO A 68 -48.69 -17.58 47.53
N SER A 69 -49.08 -17.59 46.26
CA SER A 69 -50.24 -18.37 45.77
C SER A 69 -49.78 -19.75 45.30
N GLU A 70 -50.51 -20.78 45.74
CA GLU A 70 -50.33 -22.20 45.39
C GLU A 70 -50.45 -22.48 43.87
N PRO A 71 -49.83 -23.57 43.36
CA PRO A 71 -49.67 -23.80 41.93
C PRO A 71 -50.95 -24.37 41.31
N THR A 72 -51.49 -23.66 40.31
CA THR A 72 -52.47 -24.24 39.38
C THR A 72 -51.70 -24.89 38.24
N ASP A 73 -51.79 -26.21 38.18
CA ASP A 73 -51.30 -27.09 37.13
C ASP A 73 -51.83 -26.58 35.76
N THR A 74 -50.94 -25.98 34.98
CA THR A 74 -51.19 -25.56 33.59
C THR A 74 -50.06 -26.16 32.77
N GLU A 75 -50.39 -27.10 31.89
CA GLU A 75 -49.46 -27.68 30.92
C GLU A 75 -48.69 -26.55 30.23
N ALA A 76 -47.37 -26.55 30.43
CA ALA A 76 -46.48 -25.66 29.71
C ALA A 76 -46.58 -26.01 28.22
N PRO A 77 -46.86 -25.04 27.33
CA PRO A 77 -46.62 -25.28 25.92
C PRO A 77 -45.13 -25.54 25.75
N ASP A 78 -44.78 -26.57 24.98
CA ASP A 78 -43.41 -26.90 24.61
C ASP A 78 -42.70 -25.63 24.14
N THR A 79 -41.81 -25.10 24.99
CA THR A 79 -40.85 -24.09 24.58
C THR A 79 -39.86 -24.80 23.69
N GLU A 80 -40.17 -24.86 22.39
CA GLU A 80 -39.19 -25.11 21.36
C GLU A 80 -38.02 -24.16 21.62
N THR A 81 -36.90 -24.73 22.07
CA THR A 81 -35.64 -24.01 22.10
C THR A 81 -35.40 -23.52 20.68
N PRO A 82 -35.33 -22.19 20.43
CA PRO A 82 -35.08 -21.69 19.08
C PRO A 82 -33.77 -22.32 18.62
N GLY A 83 -33.87 -23.24 17.66
CA GLY A 83 -32.70 -23.79 17.01
C GLY A 83 -31.87 -22.60 16.53
N THR A 84 -30.58 -22.61 16.85
CA THR A 84 -29.62 -21.63 16.33
C THR A 84 -29.63 -21.76 14.81
N ALA A 85 -30.55 -21.04 14.16
CA ALA A 85 -30.62 -20.97 12.72
C ALA A 85 -29.30 -20.33 12.29
N THR A 86 -28.46 -21.11 11.61
CA THR A 86 -27.29 -20.55 10.97
C THR A 86 -27.81 -19.55 9.94
N PRO A 87 -27.44 -18.26 10.03
CA PRO A 87 -27.90 -17.27 9.08
C PRO A 87 -27.58 -17.75 7.67
N THR A 88 -28.60 -17.72 6.81
CA THR A 88 -28.45 -18.15 5.41
C THR A 88 -27.69 -17.05 4.68
N LEU A 89 -26.44 -17.34 4.31
CA LEU A 89 -25.63 -16.40 3.54
C LEU A 89 -26.21 -16.21 2.13
N PRO A 90 -26.06 -15.02 1.52
CA PRO A 90 -26.51 -14.78 0.15
C PRO A 90 -25.86 -15.75 -0.84
N GLN A 91 -26.63 -16.18 -1.85
CA GLN A 91 -26.11 -16.98 -2.95
C GLN A 91 -25.56 -16.05 -4.03
N LEU A 92 -24.25 -15.81 -4.00
CA LEU A 92 -23.58 -14.83 -4.87
C LEU A 92 -23.23 -15.37 -6.26
N GLN A 93 -23.59 -16.63 -6.56
CA GLN A 93 -23.19 -17.33 -7.78
C GLN A 93 -21.68 -17.22 -8.05
N ALA A 94 -20.87 -17.67 -7.08
CA ALA A 94 -19.41 -17.57 -7.14
C ALA A 94 -18.87 -18.02 -8.51
N ALA A 95 -18.16 -17.10 -9.18
CA ALA A 95 -17.56 -17.32 -10.48
C ALA A 95 -16.04 -17.24 -10.34
N PRO A 96 -15.34 -18.39 -10.15
CA PRO A 96 -13.89 -18.40 -10.10
C PRO A 96 -13.35 -18.01 -11.49
N GLY A 97 -13.04 -16.73 -11.63
CA GLY A 97 -12.38 -16.15 -12.79
C GLY A 97 -10.87 -16.00 -12.57
N ASP A 98 -10.24 -15.24 -13.45
CA ASP A 98 -8.82 -14.88 -13.34
C ASP A 98 -8.62 -13.67 -12.40
N CYS A 99 -9.11 -13.79 -11.17
CA CYS A 99 -8.98 -12.76 -10.13
C CYS A 99 -7.99 -13.20 -9.02
N PRO A 100 -7.36 -12.26 -8.30
CA PRO A 100 -6.42 -12.57 -7.23
C PRO A 100 -7.10 -13.29 -6.05
N GLY A 101 -6.31 -14.08 -5.32
CA GLY A 101 -6.70 -14.57 -3.99
C GLY A 101 -6.60 -13.46 -2.94
N TYR A 102 -7.46 -13.49 -1.93
CA TYR A 102 -7.53 -12.44 -0.89
C TYR A 102 -7.07 -12.90 0.51
N GLY A 103 -6.49 -14.10 0.61
CA GLY A 103 -6.01 -14.71 1.86
C GLY A 103 -6.92 -15.84 2.35
N ASP A 104 -6.46 -16.57 3.37
CA ASP A 104 -7.07 -17.83 3.81
C ASP A 104 -8.49 -17.70 4.39
N ASP A 105 -8.83 -16.52 4.91
CA ASP A 105 -10.16 -16.22 5.42
C ASP A 105 -11.20 -15.94 4.31
N VAL A 106 -10.76 -15.77 3.06
CA VAL A 106 -11.64 -15.56 1.90
C VAL A 106 -11.94 -16.90 1.24
N VAL A 107 -13.18 -17.35 1.36
CA VAL A 107 -13.62 -18.67 0.88
C VAL A 107 -14.23 -18.63 -0.52
N SER A 108 -14.49 -17.43 -1.06
CA SER A 108 -15.08 -17.22 -2.38
C SER A 108 -14.61 -15.90 -2.99
N VAL A 109 -14.44 -15.88 -4.31
CA VAL A 109 -14.16 -14.66 -5.08
C VAL A 109 -15.20 -14.55 -6.20
N VAL A 110 -15.85 -13.40 -6.29
CA VAL A 110 -16.72 -13.02 -7.41
C VAL A 110 -15.91 -12.13 -8.34
N CYS A 111 -15.48 -12.70 -9.47
CA CYS A 111 -14.72 -11.99 -10.49
C CYS A 111 -15.67 -11.42 -11.54
N TYR A 112 -15.71 -10.11 -11.72
CA TYR A 112 -16.60 -9.43 -12.66
C TYR A 112 -16.56 -10.05 -14.06
N ASP A 113 -15.37 -10.32 -14.59
CA ASP A 113 -15.16 -10.87 -15.94
C ASP A 113 -15.73 -12.29 -16.14
N ALA A 114 -16.06 -12.99 -15.06
CA ALA A 114 -16.61 -14.35 -15.08
C ALA A 114 -18.01 -14.44 -14.47
N ALA A 115 -18.48 -13.37 -13.81
CA ALA A 115 -19.77 -13.34 -13.16
C ALA A 115 -20.89 -13.39 -14.21
N PRO A 116 -22.00 -14.10 -13.95
CA PRO A 116 -23.17 -14.02 -14.82
C PRO A 116 -23.79 -12.62 -14.76
N ASP A 117 -24.47 -12.21 -15.84
CA ASP A 117 -25.09 -10.88 -15.96
C ASP A 117 -26.14 -10.60 -14.87
N ASP A 118 -26.69 -11.63 -14.23
CA ASP A 118 -27.67 -11.55 -13.14
C ASP A 118 -27.06 -11.78 -11.75
N ALA A 119 -25.73 -11.74 -11.63
CA ALA A 119 -25.05 -11.82 -10.34
C ALA A 119 -25.51 -10.67 -9.42
N PRO A 120 -25.96 -10.96 -8.18
CA PRO A 120 -26.60 -9.97 -7.33
C PRO A 120 -25.61 -8.95 -6.73
N MET A 121 -24.30 -9.17 -6.85
CA MET A 121 -23.28 -8.26 -6.33
C MET A 121 -21.96 -8.50 -7.06
N VAL A 122 -21.45 -7.47 -7.73
CA VAL A 122 -20.19 -7.50 -8.49
C VAL A 122 -19.42 -6.19 -8.30
N MET A 123 -18.10 -6.24 -8.50
CA MET A 123 -17.27 -5.04 -8.63
C MET A 123 -17.24 -4.64 -10.10
N GLU A 124 -17.94 -3.59 -10.51
CA GLU A 124 -17.98 -3.17 -11.91
C GLU A 124 -16.94 -2.06 -12.19
N PRO A 125 -16.01 -2.24 -13.14
CA PRO A 125 -15.14 -1.18 -13.59
C PRO A 125 -15.84 -0.30 -14.64
N SER A 126 -15.65 1.02 -14.60
CA SER A 126 -16.26 1.93 -15.60
C SER A 126 -15.72 1.74 -17.03
N ARG A 127 -14.62 1.01 -17.19
CA ARG A 127 -14.00 0.61 -18.46
C ARG A 127 -13.05 -0.57 -18.25
N SER A 128 -12.78 -1.36 -19.28
CA SER A 128 -11.87 -2.51 -19.19
C SER A 128 -10.38 -2.17 -19.16
N GLY A 129 -10.00 -0.89 -19.32
CA GLY A 129 -8.60 -0.48 -19.29
C GLY A 129 -8.37 1.01 -19.43
N LEU A 130 -7.11 1.43 -19.23
CA LEU A 130 -6.67 2.83 -19.28
C LEU A 130 -5.21 2.96 -19.68
N ASP A 131 -4.83 4.15 -20.15
CA ASP A 131 -3.43 4.53 -20.37
C ASP A 131 -2.88 5.29 -19.15
N LEU A 132 -1.59 5.10 -18.83
CA LEU A 132 -0.92 5.83 -17.76
C LEU A 132 -0.39 7.19 -18.26
N PRO A 133 -0.54 8.27 -17.48
CA PRO A 133 -1.40 8.39 -16.29
C PRO A 133 -2.89 8.47 -16.66
N GLY A 134 -3.76 7.96 -15.79
CA GLY A 134 -5.21 7.96 -16.03
C GLY A 134 -6.02 7.61 -14.78
N GLU A 135 -7.34 7.78 -14.85
CA GLU A 135 -8.25 7.49 -13.75
C GLU A 135 -9.36 6.53 -14.17
N ILE A 136 -9.76 5.62 -13.29
CA ILE A 136 -10.85 4.67 -13.53
C ILE A 136 -11.73 4.57 -12.29
N GLU A 137 -13.02 4.33 -12.49
CA GLU A 137 -13.95 4.11 -11.38
C GLU A 137 -14.26 2.62 -11.24
N PHE A 138 -14.41 2.17 -10.01
CA PHE A 138 -14.89 0.84 -9.66
C PHE A 138 -16.09 1.00 -8.73
N THR A 139 -17.21 0.36 -9.05
CA THR A 139 -18.42 0.41 -8.23
C THR A 139 -18.76 -0.98 -7.72
N LEU A 140 -18.91 -1.11 -6.41
CA LEU A 140 -19.47 -2.30 -5.78
C LEU A 140 -20.91 -2.01 -5.40
N GLU A 141 -21.86 -2.63 -6.10
CA GLU A 141 -23.29 -2.54 -5.79
C GLU A 141 -23.75 -3.79 -5.05
N ASN A 142 -24.36 -3.61 -3.87
CA ASN A 142 -24.91 -4.70 -3.09
C ASN A 142 -26.40 -4.93 -3.44
N GLY A 143 -26.66 -5.67 -4.51
CA GLY A 143 -28.02 -6.10 -4.89
C GLY A 143 -28.56 -7.30 -4.09
N THR A 144 -27.93 -7.66 -2.96
CA THR A 144 -28.43 -8.70 -2.05
C THR A 144 -29.35 -8.12 -0.98
N ASP A 145 -30.08 -8.97 -0.26
CA ASP A 145 -30.91 -8.58 0.89
C ASP A 145 -30.12 -8.50 2.23
N SER A 146 -28.78 -8.60 2.19
CA SER A 146 -27.93 -8.62 3.38
C SER A 146 -26.86 -7.55 3.31
N SER A 147 -26.55 -6.90 4.45
CA SER A 147 -25.42 -5.97 4.49
C SER A 147 -24.08 -6.71 4.40
N LEU A 148 -23.14 -6.16 3.62
CA LEU A 148 -21.74 -6.56 3.58
C LEU A 148 -20.95 -5.72 4.58
N GLN A 149 -20.29 -6.36 5.54
CA GLN A 149 -19.33 -5.74 6.45
C GLN A 149 -17.96 -5.76 5.79
N THR A 150 -17.40 -4.58 5.49
CA THR A 150 -16.10 -4.46 4.82
C THR A 150 -15.35 -3.21 5.30
N ASN A 151 -14.13 -3.00 4.82
CA ASN A 151 -13.36 -1.80 5.11
C ASN A 151 -12.95 -1.15 3.78
N PHE A 152 -13.58 -0.04 3.40
CA PHE A 152 -13.30 0.61 2.12
C PHE A 152 -11.86 1.14 1.99
N TYR A 153 -11.09 1.21 3.09
CA TYR A 153 -9.65 1.47 3.07
C TYR A 153 -8.81 0.26 2.63
N SER A 154 -9.33 -0.95 2.75
CA SER A 154 -8.64 -2.18 2.37
C SER A 154 -8.89 -2.60 0.92
N ALA A 155 -9.53 -1.76 0.10
CA ALA A 155 -9.70 -2.04 -1.33
C ALA A 155 -8.33 -2.18 -2.00
N ARG A 156 -8.08 -3.34 -2.61
CA ARG A 156 -6.76 -3.82 -3.05
C ARG A 156 -6.61 -3.69 -4.55
N LEU A 157 -5.44 -3.22 -4.99
CA LEU A 157 -4.94 -3.32 -6.35
C LEU A 157 -3.87 -4.40 -6.41
N HIS A 158 -4.05 -5.37 -7.30
CA HIS A 158 -3.09 -6.42 -7.62
C HIS A 158 -2.59 -6.28 -9.06
N LYS A 159 -1.35 -6.74 -9.33
CA LYS A 159 -0.79 -6.88 -10.68
C LYS A 159 -0.56 -8.35 -11.00
N GLN A 160 -0.89 -8.79 -12.21
CA GLN A 160 -0.53 -10.12 -12.70
C GLN A 160 0.86 -10.09 -13.36
N VAL A 161 1.76 -10.96 -12.92
CA VAL A 161 3.09 -11.15 -13.50
C VAL A 161 3.35 -12.66 -13.56
N ASP A 162 3.68 -13.17 -14.75
CA ASP A 162 3.94 -14.61 -14.99
C ASP A 162 2.83 -15.55 -14.48
N GLY A 163 1.57 -15.09 -14.58
CA GLY A 163 0.39 -15.85 -14.13
C GLY A 163 0.13 -15.79 -12.62
N GLU A 164 0.97 -15.11 -11.85
CA GLU A 164 0.81 -14.90 -10.41
C GLU A 164 0.32 -13.48 -10.11
N TRP A 165 -0.51 -13.33 -9.07
CA TRP A 165 -1.04 -12.05 -8.64
C TRP A 165 -0.26 -11.47 -7.45
N TYR A 166 0.19 -10.23 -7.58
CA TYR A 166 0.99 -9.52 -6.58
C TYR A 166 0.21 -8.34 -6.02
N LEU A 167 0.04 -8.26 -4.69
CA LEU A 167 -0.59 -7.10 -4.03
C LEU A 167 0.28 -5.86 -4.18
N VAL A 168 -0.20 -4.87 -4.93
CA VAL A 168 0.49 -3.61 -5.20
C VAL A 168 0.10 -2.56 -4.17
N ALA A 169 -1.19 -2.39 -3.88
CA ALA A 169 -1.70 -1.43 -2.91
C ALA A 169 -3.03 -1.90 -2.29
N PRO A 170 -3.43 -1.39 -1.12
CA PRO A 170 -2.59 -0.69 -0.14
C PRO A 170 -1.66 -1.66 0.56
N GLN A 171 -0.59 -1.15 1.14
CA GLN A 171 0.30 -1.96 1.97
C GLN A 171 -0.06 -1.88 3.48
N ILE A 172 -0.80 -0.84 3.88
CA ILE A 172 -1.36 -0.60 5.21
C ILE A 172 -2.62 0.23 5.05
N TRP A 173 -3.59 0.03 5.94
CA TRP A 173 -4.84 0.77 5.95
C TRP A 173 -5.35 0.88 7.40
N PRO A 174 -6.10 1.96 7.74
CA PRO A 174 -6.82 2.02 9.00
C PRO A 174 -7.91 0.94 9.02
N GLN A 175 -8.35 0.51 10.20
CA GLN A 175 -9.31 -0.59 10.37
C GLN A 175 -10.72 -0.18 10.84
N PRO A 176 -11.36 0.89 10.31
CA PRO A 176 -12.79 1.05 10.55
C PRO A 176 -13.56 0.03 9.71
N LEU A 177 -14.48 -0.67 10.36
CA LEU A 177 -15.46 -1.51 9.69
C LEU A 177 -16.62 -0.64 9.23
N THR A 178 -16.98 -0.72 7.95
CA THR A 178 -18.08 0.03 7.34
C THR A 178 -19.06 -0.94 6.67
N PRO A 179 -20.34 -0.93 7.08
CA PRO A 179 -21.36 -1.71 6.39
C PRO A 179 -21.68 -1.07 5.03
N LEU A 180 -21.88 -1.92 4.02
CA LEU A 180 -22.56 -1.59 2.77
C LEU A 180 -23.94 -2.25 2.83
N ALA A 181 -25.01 -1.48 3.00
CA ALA A 181 -26.35 -2.03 3.19
C ALA A 181 -26.89 -2.67 1.91
N ALA A 182 -28.02 -3.39 2.03
CA ALA A 182 -28.76 -3.90 0.89
C ALA A 182 -29.24 -2.75 0.00
N GLY A 183 -29.01 -2.87 -1.31
CA GLY A 183 -29.34 -1.84 -2.31
C GLY A 183 -28.41 -0.63 -2.33
N GLU A 184 -27.36 -0.61 -1.50
CA GLU A 184 -26.36 0.46 -1.53
C GLU A 184 -25.19 0.12 -2.46
N SER A 185 -24.47 1.15 -2.88
CA SER A 185 -23.25 1.03 -3.68
C SER A 185 -22.13 1.90 -3.12
N HIS A 186 -20.88 1.47 -3.32
CA HIS A 186 -19.71 2.29 -3.07
C HIS A 186 -18.83 2.37 -4.32
N THR A 187 -18.40 3.58 -4.68
CA THR A 187 -17.55 3.82 -5.86
C THR A 187 -16.18 4.33 -5.44
N TRP A 188 -15.13 3.73 -5.99
CA TRP A 188 -13.75 4.21 -5.90
C TRP A 188 -13.31 4.83 -7.22
N ALA A 189 -12.96 6.11 -7.23
CA ALA A 189 -12.16 6.73 -8.28
C ALA A 189 -10.67 6.48 -7.99
N VAL A 190 -10.02 5.75 -8.88
CA VAL A 190 -8.62 5.31 -8.75
C VAL A 190 -7.77 6.01 -9.81
N SER A 191 -6.99 7.00 -9.39
CA SER A 191 -6.00 7.68 -10.23
C SER A 191 -4.69 6.86 -10.24
N MET A 192 -4.23 6.46 -11.43
CA MET A 192 -3.09 5.58 -11.66
C MET A 192 -2.00 6.32 -12.44
N SER A 193 -0.75 6.19 -12.00
CA SER A 193 0.41 6.85 -12.62
C SER A 193 1.64 5.96 -12.66
N GLY A 194 2.44 6.08 -13.73
CA GLY A 194 3.75 5.44 -13.84
C GLY A 194 4.88 6.23 -13.19
N ALA A 195 4.66 7.49 -12.82
CA ALA A 195 5.68 8.29 -12.16
C ALA A 195 6.04 7.68 -10.79
N VAL A 196 7.34 7.52 -10.54
CA VAL A 196 7.89 7.21 -9.21
C VAL A 196 8.12 8.53 -8.50
N GLY A 197 7.50 8.73 -7.35
CA GLY A 197 7.61 9.95 -6.57
C GLY A 197 6.77 9.88 -5.30
N ASP A 198 6.85 10.91 -4.46
CA ASP A 198 6.08 11.06 -3.21
C ASP A 198 4.57 11.15 -3.49
N VAL A 199 3.97 10.02 -3.87
CA VAL A 199 2.56 9.82 -3.58
C VAL A 199 2.54 9.38 -2.14
N SER A 200 2.17 10.33 -1.27
CA SER A 200 1.82 10.05 0.11
C SER A 200 0.97 8.77 0.14
N PRO A 201 1.22 7.83 1.08
CA PRO A 201 0.28 6.73 1.30
C PRO A 201 -1.13 7.32 1.34
N PRO A 202 -2.17 6.62 0.83
CA PRO A 202 -3.52 7.14 0.74
C PRO A 202 -3.83 7.87 2.05
N ASN A 203 -3.95 9.18 1.95
CA ASN A 203 -3.75 10.15 3.01
C ASN A 203 -4.15 9.62 4.39
N VAL A 204 -3.15 9.24 5.20
CA VAL A 204 -3.09 9.76 6.56
C VAL A 204 -2.31 11.07 6.44
N ASP A 205 -2.84 12.02 5.67
CA ASP A 205 -2.39 13.39 5.80
C ASP A 205 -2.54 13.71 7.28
N SER A 206 -1.47 14.23 7.88
CA SER A 206 -1.42 14.61 9.30
C SER A 206 -2.30 15.83 9.60
N GLY A 207 -3.49 15.90 8.98
CA GLY A 207 -4.47 16.97 9.01
C GLY A 207 -5.59 16.89 7.95
N GLY A 208 -5.67 15.84 7.12
CA GLY A 208 -6.73 15.65 6.11
C GLY A 208 -7.85 14.73 6.62
N GLU A 209 -9.11 15.06 6.33
CA GLU A 209 -10.29 14.26 6.70
C GLU A 209 -10.08 12.77 6.36
N LEU A 210 -10.04 11.92 7.38
CA LEU A 210 -10.06 10.45 7.29
C LEU A 210 -11.42 9.93 6.81
N ASP A 211 -12.11 10.68 5.94
CA ASP A 211 -13.50 10.43 5.56
C ASP A 211 -13.66 10.12 4.06
N ASP A 212 -12.69 10.48 3.19
CA ASP A 212 -12.79 10.16 1.76
C ASP A 212 -12.25 8.75 1.43
N THR A 213 -13.13 7.77 1.55
CA THR A 213 -12.89 6.38 1.10
C THR A 213 -13.11 6.19 -0.41
N SER A 214 -13.62 7.20 -1.10
CA SER A 214 -14.03 7.13 -2.51
C SER A 214 -12.90 7.46 -3.49
N ARG A 215 -11.81 8.09 -3.05
CA ARG A 215 -10.66 8.41 -3.91
C ARG A 215 -9.39 7.66 -3.51
N ARG A 216 -8.65 7.21 -4.52
CA ARG A 216 -7.38 6.49 -4.37
C ARG A 216 -6.40 6.96 -5.43
N THR A 217 -5.16 7.21 -5.01
CA THR A 217 -4.05 7.51 -5.92
C THR A 217 -3.01 6.42 -5.80
N VAL A 218 -2.59 5.86 -6.94
CA VAL A 218 -1.59 4.81 -7.02
C VAL A 218 -0.54 5.18 -8.06
N ALA A 219 0.65 5.52 -7.59
CA ALA A 219 1.82 5.80 -8.44
C ALA A 219 2.79 4.62 -8.51
N GLY A 220 3.85 4.75 -9.31
CA GLY A 220 4.86 3.71 -9.51
C GLY A 220 4.28 2.44 -10.12
N LEU A 221 3.50 2.59 -11.19
CA LEU A 221 2.88 1.48 -11.92
C LEU A 221 3.50 1.31 -13.30
N GLY A 222 3.82 0.07 -13.68
CA GLY A 222 4.07 -0.27 -15.08
C GLY A 222 2.79 -0.66 -15.82
N GLY A 223 2.87 -0.76 -17.14
CA GLY A 223 1.84 -1.43 -17.93
C GLY A 223 1.65 -2.91 -17.52
N GLY A 224 0.48 -3.46 -17.85
CA GLY A 224 0.13 -4.86 -17.60
C GLY A 224 -1.31 -5.05 -17.18
N ARG A 225 -1.62 -6.28 -16.72
CA ARG A 225 -2.94 -6.64 -16.23
C ARG A 225 -3.03 -6.43 -14.72
N TYR A 226 -4.09 -5.77 -14.29
CA TYR A 226 -4.36 -5.47 -12.89
C TYR A 226 -5.72 -5.99 -12.46
N ALA A 227 -5.92 -6.12 -11.15
CA ALA A 227 -7.22 -6.40 -10.56
C ALA A 227 -7.46 -5.47 -9.38
N PHE A 228 -8.63 -4.84 -9.33
CA PHE A 228 -9.09 -4.05 -8.20
C PHE A 228 -10.24 -4.76 -7.52
N GLY A 229 -10.23 -4.82 -6.19
CA GLY A 229 -11.32 -5.46 -5.47
C GLY A 229 -11.20 -5.35 -3.96
N ILE A 230 -12.22 -5.85 -3.28
CA ILE A 230 -12.35 -5.75 -1.82
C ILE A 230 -12.97 -7.03 -1.26
N ASP A 231 -12.60 -7.37 -0.03
CA ASP A 231 -13.14 -8.48 0.73
C ASP A 231 -14.03 -8.00 1.89
N GLY A 232 -15.01 -8.84 2.28
CA GLY A 232 -15.86 -8.60 3.42
C GLY A 232 -16.69 -9.82 3.78
N TRP A 233 -17.52 -9.71 4.82
CA TRP A 233 -18.45 -10.77 5.22
C TRP A 233 -19.87 -10.22 5.36
N PHE A 234 -20.85 -11.03 5.00
CA PHE A 234 -22.25 -10.65 5.17
C PHE A 234 -22.68 -10.68 6.64
N GLU A 235 -23.69 -9.90 6.97
CA GLU A 235 -24.36 -9.95 8.27
C GLU A 235 -24.76 -11.39 8.64
N GLY A 236 -24.55 -11.75 9.91
CA GLY A 236 -24.68 -13.14 10.37
C GLY A 236 -23.51 -14.07 10.01
N GLY A 237 -22.63 -13.65 9.09
CA GLY A 237 -21.39 -14.35 8.74
C GLY A 237 -20.23 -14.11 9.72
N SER A 238 -19.02 -14.43 9.28
CA SER A 238 -17.79 -14.28 10.07
C SER A 238 -16.65 -13.75 9.21
N TYR A 239 -15.79 -12.93 9.81
CA TYR A 239 -14.55 -12.44 9.20
C TYR A 239 -13.56 -13.55 8.80
N LYS A 240 -13.78 -14.81 9.26
CA LYS A 240 -13.00 -15.99 8.85
C LYS A 240 -13.55 -16.70 7.60
N ARG A 241 -14.66 -16.20 7.06
CA ARG A 241 -15.39 -16.77 5.92
C ARG A 241 -15.92 -15.64 5.05
N GLN A 242 -14.98 -14.87 4.51
CA GLN A 242 -15.25 -13.70 3.69
C GLN A 242 -15.48 -14.08 2.23
N THR A 243 -16.09 -13.15 1.50
CA THR A 243 -16.16 -13.16 0.05
C THR A 243 -15.46 -11.92 -0.47
N ALA A 244 -14.67 -12.08 -1.54
CA ALA A 244 -14.08 -10.96 -2.27
C ALA A 244 -14.83 -10.67 -3.57
N PHE A 245 -14.85 -9.40 -3.96
CA PHE A 245 -15.41 -8.90 -5.21
C PHE A 245 -14.32 -8.14 -5.95
N ALA A 246 -14.03 -8.54 -7.19
CA ALA A 246 -12.93 -7.97 -7.95
C ALA A 246 -13.23 -7.87 -9.44
N ALA A 247 -12.57 -6.93 -10.11
CA ALA A 247 -12.58 -6.79 -11.56
C ALA A 247 -11.15 -6.67 -12.09
N THR A 248 -10.88 -7.25 -13.27
CA THR A 248 -9.61 -7.06 -13.95
C THR A 248 -9.66 -5.91 -14.94
N ILE A 249 -8.53 -5.24 -15.12
CA ILE A 249 -8.36 -4.17 -16.10
C ILE A 249 -6.99 -4.28 -16.78
N ASP A 250 -6.91 -3.82 -18.02
CA ASP A 250 -5.65 -3.66 -18.75
C ASP A 250 -5.13 -2.22 -18.63
N VAL A 251 -3.92 -2.08 -18.09
CA VAL A 251 -3.24 -0.79 -17.96
C VAL A 251 -2.15 -0.70 -19.02
N ARG A 252 -2.23 0.32 -19.88
CA ARG A 252 -1.27 0.59 -20.95
C ARG A 252 -0.27 1.65 -20.50
N GLY A 253 1.00 1.37 -20.75
CA GLY A 253 2.12 2.23 -20.37
C GLY A 253 3.41 1.42 -20.42
N ASP A 254 4.54 2.09 -20.28
CA ASP A 254 5.83 1.43 -20.20
C ASP A 254 5.93 0.59 -18.92
N SER A 255 6.82 -0.40 -18.94
CA SER A 255 7.20 -1.07 -17.69
C SER A 255 7.94 -0.08 -16.81
N ILE A 256 7.76 -0.20 -15.49
CA ILE A 256 8.50 0.61 -14.54
C ILE A 256 9.92 0.08 -14.41
N GLU A 257 10.90 0.98 -14.51
CA GLU A 257 12.31 0.66 -14.29
C GLU A 257 12.65 0.83 -12.81
N LEU A 258 13.44 -0.10 -12.27
CA LEU A 258 14.02 0.04 -10.95
C LEU A 258 15.28 0.89 -11.05
N THR A 259 15.29 2.06 -10.41
CA THR A 259 16.44 2.96 -10.35
C THR A 259 16.72 3.40 -8.92
N THR A 260 17.98 3.77 -8.66
CA THR A 260 18.37 4.38 -7.39
C THR A 260 17.70 5.73 -7.20
N THR A 261 17.32 6.03 -5.97
CA THR A 261 16.83 7.33 -5.54
C THR A 261 17.99 8.30 -5.29
N GLU A 262 17.66 9.58 -5.06
CA GLU A 262 18.63 10.61 -4.66
C GLU A 262 19.26 10.38 -3.27
N ASN A 263 18.81 9.34 -2.54
CA ASN A 263 19.34 8.99 -1.22
C ASN A 263 20.69 8.27 -1.27
N VAL A 264 21.14 7.83 -2.45
CA VAL A 264 22.46 7.23 -2.63
C VAL A 264 23.49 8.33 -2.88
N ALA A 265 24.24 8.70 -1.85
CA ALA A 265 25.15 9.85 -1.90
C ALA A 265 26.52 9.52 -2.51
N SER A 266 27.02 8.30 -2.30
CA SER A 266 28.29 7.85 -2.88
C SER A 266 28.33 6.33 -2.98
N VAL A 267 29.07 5.81 -3.97
CA VAL A 267 29.21 4.37 -4.23
C VAL A 267 30.69 4.02 -4.40
N ALA A 268 31.12 2.93 -3.78
CA ALA A 268 32.42 2.29 -3.98
C ALA A 268 32.22 0.79 -4.23
N VAL A 269 33.03 0.22 -5.12
CA VAL A 269 32.95 -1.20 -5.49
C VAL A 269 34.30 -1.85 -5.26
N GLU A 270 34.31 -2.95 -4.51
CA GLU A 270 35.49 -3.74 -4.19
C GLU A 270 35.18 -5.22 -4.46
N GLY A 271 35.59 -5.72 -5.63
CA GLY A 271 35.22 -7.08 -6.07
C GLY A 271 33.70 -7.18 -6.28
N ASP A 272 33.10 -8.18 -5.64
CA ASP A 272 31.66 -8.46 -5.72
C ASP A 272 30.84 -7.77 -4.59
N VAL A 273 31.48 -6.87 -3.84
CA VAL A 273 30.85 -6.08 -2.77
C VAL A 273 30.77 -4.61 -3.18
N LEU A 274 29.56 -4.07 -3.16
CA LEU A 274 29.28 -2.65 -3.34
C LEU A 274 28.96 -2.03 -1.99
N THR A 275 29.66 -0.95 -1.64
CA THR A 275 29.36 -0.14 -0.47
C THR A 275 28.84 1.22 -0.91
N ALA A 276 27.80 1.73 -0.23
CA ALA A 276 27.26 3.04 -0.53
C ALA A 276 26.85 3.81 0.73
N ARG A 277 26.99 5.14 0.66
CA ARG A 277 26.47 6.07 1.68
C ARG A 277 25.01 6.34 1.37
N TRP A 278 24.14 6.09 2.34
CA TRP A 278 22.69 6.26 2.19
C TRP A 278 22.16 7.36 3.12
N THR A 279 21.39 8.30 2.57
CA THR A 279 20.91 9.51 3.26
C THR A 279 19.39 9.56 3.42
N GLY A 280 18.65 8.53 3.00
CA GLY A 280 17.18 8.50 3.10
C GLY A 280 16.62 8.24 4.50
N GLY A 281 17.52 8.19 5.50
CA GLY A 281 17.18 7.92 6.88
C GLY A 281 16.78 9.17 7.67
N ASN A 282 16.25 8.97 8.86
CA ASN A 282 15.87 10.07 9.74
C ASN A 282 17.06 10.54 10.59
N ALA A 283 18.02 11.23 9.96
CA ALA A 283 19.24 11.70 10.61
C ALA A 283 18.99 12.75 11.70
N ASP A 284 17.88 13.48 11.64
CA ASP A 284 17.53 14.54 12.60
C ASP A 284 16.78 14.01 13.85
N SER A 285 16.52 12.70 13.93
CA SER A 285 15.88 12.09 15.08
C SER A 285 16.81 12.02 16.29
N GLU A 286 16.27 12.21 17.49
CA GLU A 286 17.01 11.95 18.74
C GLU A 286 17.43 10.47 18.91
N TYR A 287 16.76 9.55 18.20
CA TYR A 287 17.07 8.11 18.18
C TYR A 287 17.92 7.71 16.97
N ALA A 288 18.40 8.68 16.19
CA ALA A 288 19.24 8.44 15.03
C ALA A 288 20.54 7.75 15.45
N ARG A 289 20.86 6.66 14.77
CA ARG A 289 22.11 5.93 14.90
C ARG A 289 22.56 5.41 13.56
N GLU A 290 23.87 5.21 13.42
CA GLU A 290 24.43 4.65 12.20
C GLU A 290 24.20 3.14 12.14
N ALA A 291 23.74 2.67 10.99
CA ALA A 291 23.53 1.26 10.72
C ALA A 291 23.88 0.95 9.27
N THR A 292 24.15 -0.32 9.01
CA THR A 292 24.37 -0.86 7.67
C THR A 292 23.22 -1.79 7.31
N TYR A 293 22.61 -1.53 6.16
CA TYR A 293 21.67 -2.42 5.49
C TYR A 293 22.46 -3.27 4.50
N VAL A 294 22.28 -4.59 4.54
CA VAL A 294 22.96 -5.53 3.65
C VAL A 294 21.92 -6.24 2.80
N LEU A 295 22.18 -6.29 1.50
CA LEU A 295 21.48 -7.13 0.53
C LEU A 295 22.52 -8.08 -0.07
N GLU A 296 22.38 -9.37 0.19
CA GLU A 296 23.31 -10.40 -0.27
C GLU A 296 22.58 -11.39 -1.17
N ARG A 297 23.14 -11.73 -2.33
CA ARG A 297 22.63 -12.79 -3.20
C ARG A 297 22.88 -14.14 -2.55
N VAL A 298 21.83 -14.96 -2.44
CA VAL A 298 21.90 -16.28 -1.80
C VAL A 298 21.25 -17.35 -2.66
N ASP A 299 21.68 -18.61 -2.48
CA ASP A 299 21.11 -19.79 -3.15
C ASP A 299 20.01 -20.45 -2.30
N GLU A 300 19.16 -19.64 -1.68
CA GLU A 300 18.05 -20.09 -0.85
C GLU A 300 16.69 -19.89 -1.54
N ALA A 301 15.67 -20.59 -1.08
CA ALA A 301 14.31 -20.36 -1.54
C ALA A 301 13.77 -19.07 -0.89
N PRO A 302 13.21 -18.13 -1.66
CA PRO A 302 12.71 -16.88 -1.08
C PRO A 302 11.44 -17.10 -0.26
N ASP A 303 11.32 -16.39 0.86
CA ASP A 303 10.09 -16.32 1.66
C ASP A 303 8.95 -15.67 0.85
N ARG A 304 9.32 -14.71 0.00
CA ARG A 304 8.39 -13.97 -0.85
C ARG A 304 9.09 -13.47 -2.10
N ARG A 305 8.37 -13.49 -3.23
CA ARG A 305 8.77 -12.82 -4.46
C ARG A 305 8.22 -11.40 -4.52
N LEU A 306 9.02 -10.47 -5.04
CA LEU A 306 8.67 -9.07 -5.21
C LEU A 306 8.68 -8.69 -6.69
N ILE A 307 7.82 -7.75 -7.05
CA ILE A 307 7.80 -7.09 -8.36
C ILE A 307 8.24 -5.61 -8.21
N THR A 308 8.66 -4.97 -9.29
CA THR A 308 9.15 -3.59 -9.27
C THR A 308 8.13 -2.62 -8.67
N GLU A 309 6.84 -2.77 -8.97
CA GLU A 309 5.75 -1.96 -8.37
C GLU A 309 5.63 -2.10 -6.84
N GLN A 310 6.16 -3.15 -6.23
CA GLN A 310 6.22 -3.31 -4.77
C GLN A 310 7.50 -2.70 -4.19
N VAL A 311 8.59 -2.71 -4.95
CA VAL A 311 9.92 -2.21 -4.54
C VAL A 311 9.97 -0.68 -4.59
N VAL A 312 9.49 -0.07 -5.67
CA VAL A 312 9.54 1.39 -5.90
C VAL A 312 8.53 2.20 -5.07
N ARG A 313 7.72 1.53 -4.24
CA ARG A 313 6.72 2.21 -3.41
C ARG A 313 7.36 2.78 -2.16
N PRO A 314 7.28 4.10 -1.93
CA PRO A 314 7.87 4.73 -0.78
C PRO A 314 7.18 4.27 0.50
N ARG A 315 7.77 3.27 1.16
CA ARG A 315 7.63 3.09 2.60
C ARG A 315 8.93 3.55 3.23
N ARG A 316 8.83 4.35 4.29
CA ARG A 316 10.01 4.78 5.07
C ARG A 316 10.91 3.62 5.49
N THR A 317 10.37 2.42 5.68
CA THR A 317 11.12 1.20 6.04
C THR A 317 11.63 0.38 4.85
N ASN A 318 11.14 0.63 3.63
CA ASN A 318 11.57 -0.11 2.43
C ASN A 318 12.48 0.72 1.51
N ALA A 319 12.70 2.00 1.80
CA ALA A 319 13.55 2.84 0.94
C ALA A 319 14.96 2.28 0.71
N PRO A 320 15.68 1.71 1.70
CA PRO A 320 16.97 1.07 1.44
C PRO A 320 16.88 -0.13 0.49
N LEU A 321 15.76 -0.85 0.47
CA LEU A 321 15.59 -2.02 -0.40
C LEU A 321 15.57 -1.62 -1.88
N GLN A 322 14.89 -0.53 -2.23
CA GLN A 322 14.85 -0.04 -3.61
C GLN A 322 16.26 0.28 -4.11
N ASP A 323 16.99 1.08 -3.34
CA ASP A 323 18.35 1.50 -3.70
C ASP A 323 19.31 0.30 -3.75
N ALA A 324 19.21 -0.63 -2.80
CA ALA A 324 20.07 -1.82 -2.77
C ALA A 324 19.83 -2.74 -3.97
N LEU A 325 18.56 -3.03 -4.31
CA LEU A 325 18.23 -3.85 -5.48
C LEU A 325 18.62 -3.17 -6.79
N ALA A 326 18.42 -1.85 -6.90
CA ALA A 326 18.83 -1.09 -8.06
C ALA A 326 20.35 -1.19 -8.26
N LEU A 327 21.13 -0.95 -7.20
CA LEU A 327 22.60 -1.05 -7.24
C LEU A 327 23.08 -2.46 -7.55
N ALA A 328 22.49 -3.49 -6.93
CA ALA A 328 22.83 -4.89 -7.16
C ALA A 328 22.63 -5.27 -8.63
N THR A 329 21.51 -4.86 -9.21
CA THR A 329 21.14 -5.17 -10.59
C THR A 329 21.98 -4.37 -11.60
N GLU A 330 22.13 -3.05 -11.39
CA GLU A 330 22.90 -2.17 -12.27
C GLU A 330 24.41 -2.49 -12.31
N ARG A 331 24.96 -3.05 -11.23
CA ARG A 331 26.39 -3.35 -11.10
C ARG A 331 26.70 -4.83 -11.13
N SER A 332 25.69 -5.70 -11.12
CA SER A 332 25.84 -7.15 -11.12
C SER A 332 26.77 -7.65 -10.00
N VAL A 333 26.59 -7.10 -8.80
CA VAL A 333 27.33 -7.48 -7.59
C VAL A 333 26.53 -8.50 -6.76
N ASP A 334 27.23 -9.27 -5.94
CA ASP A 334 26.60 -10.26 -5.06
C ASP A 334 26.19 -9.65 -3.71
N GLU A 335 26.86 -8.59 -3.27
CA GLU A 335 26.54 -7.94 -2.01
C GLU A 335 26.47 -6.42 -2.14
N VAL A 336 25.43 -5.81 -1.56
CA VAL A 336 25.27 -4.36 -1.43
C VAL A 336 25.14 -3.99 0.05
N ARG A 337 26.04 -3.12 0.53
CA ARG A 337 26.03 -2.53 1.87
C ARG A 337 25.69 -1.05 1.80
N LEU A 338 24.51 -0.67 2.31
CA LEU A 338 24.11 0.72 2.44
C LEU A 338 24.32 1.18 3.88
N THR A 339 25.25 2.11 4.12
CA THR A 339 25.50 2.68 5.45
C THR A 339 24.86 4.05 5.56
N GLY A 340 23.99 4.22 6.56
CA GLY A 340 23.23 5.45 6.77
C GLY A 340 22.71 5.60 8.20
N GLN A 341 22.02 6.70 8.47
CA GLN A 341 21.36 6.93 9.75
C GLN A 341 19.98 6.27 9.78
N THR A 342 19.55 5.74 10.92
CA THR A 342 18.20 5.21 11.12
C THR A 342 17.73 5.46 12.54
N ALA A 343 16.40 5.60 12.71
CA ALA A 343 15.77 5.78 14.02
C ALA A 343 14.84 4.62 14.39
N SER A 344 14.65 3.64 13.50
CA SER A 344 13.78 2.49 13.76
C SER A 344 14.50 1.43 14.59
N SER A 345 13.73 0.65 15.35
CA SER A 345 14.20 -0.60 15.96
C SER A 345 13.29 -1.73 15.49
N PRO A 346 13.82 -2.76 14.79
CA PRO A 346 15.22 -2.97 14.41
C PRO A 346 15.75 -1.95 13.37
N PRO A 347 17.07 -1.88 13.12
CA PRO A 347 17.66 -0.97 12.13
C PRO A 347 16.97 -1.06 10.77
N PHE A 348 16.57 0.08 10.21
CA PHE A 348 15.75 0.21 8.99
C PHE A 348 14.41 -0.55 8.99
N GLY A 349 13.96 -1.08 10.13
CA GLY A 349 12.74 -1.90 10.24
C GLY A 349 12.93 -3.31 9.69
N VAL A 350 14.19 -3.75 9.52
CA VAL A 350 14.55 -5.05 8.97
C VAL A 350 14.71 -6.07 10.09
N GLN A 351 13.95 -7.14 10.01
CA GLN A 351 14.23 -8.43 10.66
C GLN A 351 14.59 -9.37 9.51
N GLY A 352 15.75 -10.03 9.58
CA GLY A 352 16.33 -10.78 8.47
C GLY A 352 15.31 -11.62 7.70
N ARG A 353 15.36 -11.58 6.36
CA ARG A 353 14.43 -12.29 5.47
C ARG A 353 15.02 -12.52 4.09
N VAL A 354 14.52 -13.54 3.40
CA VAL A 354 14.95 -13.90 2.05
C VAL A 354 13.86 -13.50 1.05
N ILE A 355 14.23 -12.71 0.03
CA ILE A 355 13.31 -12.22 -1.01
C ILE A 355 13.75 -12.68 -2.41
N GLY A 356 12.78 -12.91 -3.28
CA GLY A 356 13.01 -13.14 -4.70
C GLY A 356 12.74 -11.87 -5.50
N TYR A 357 13.64 -11.50 -6.40
CA TYR A 357 13.47 -10.36 -7.31
C TYR A 357 14.17 -10.64 -8.65
N GLU A 358 13.45 -10.46 -9.76
CA GLU A 358 13.96 -10.67 -11.13
C GLU A 358 14.75 -11.99 -11.32
N GLY A 359 14.21 -13.09 -10.77
CA GLY A 359 14.80 -14.42 -10.89
C GLY A 359 16.03 -14.68 -9.99
N SER A 360 16.46 -13.69 -9.21
CA SER A 360 17.51 -13.83 -8.19
C SER A 360 16.90 -13.88 -6.79
N THR A 361 17.59 -14.53 -5.86
CA THR A 361 17.22 -14.53 -4.44
C THR A 361 18.24 -13.71 -3.64
N TYR A 362 17.74 -12.92 -2.69
CA TYR A 362 18.56 -12.10 -1.82
C TYR A 362 18.17 -12.25 -0.35
N GLU A 363 19.15 -12.39 0.52
CA GLU A 363 18.97 -12.17 1.95
C GLU A 363 19.10 -10.68 2.27
N ILE A 364 18.19 -10.18 3.10
CA ILE A 364 18.22 -8.82 3.62
C ILE A 364 18.54 -8.88 5.10
N SER A 365 19.52 -8.11 5.55
CA SER A 365 19.83 -7.92 6.97
C SER A 365 20.17 -6.46 7.28
N ALA A 366 20.18 -6.10 8.56
CA ALA A 366 20.65 -4.81 9.01
C ALA A 366 21.18 -4.85 10.45
N SER A 367 22.27 -4.14 10.71
CA SER A 367 22.88 -4.04 12.04
C SER A 367 23.40 -2.63 12.31
N GLU A 368 23.49 -2.26 13.58
CA GLU A 368 24.13 -1.00 13.98
C GLU A 368 25.64 -1.07 13.72
N THR A 369 26.20 -0.01 13.14
CA THR A 369 27.62 0.02 12.79
C THR A 369 28.47 -0.12 14.06
N GLY A 370 29.36 -1.11 14.08
CA GLY A 370 30.23 -1.39 15.24
C GLY A 370 29.65 -2.38 16.26
N THR A 371 28.51 -3.02 15.96
CA THR A 371 27.98 -4.17 16.72
C THR A 371 28.07 -5.49 15.95
N GLU A 372 29.05 -5.62 15.04
CA GLU A 372 29.40 -6.90 14.42
C GLU A 372 29.48 -7.95 15.53
N THR A 373 28.50 -8.85 15.53
CA THR A 373 28.46 -9.93 16.49
C THR A 373 29.40 -10.95 15.90
N ASP A 374 30.59 -11.09 16.49
CA ASP A 374 31.51 -12.19 16.21
C ASP A 374 30.68 -13.50 16.24
N ALA A 375 30.49 -14.11 15.06
CA ALA A 375 29.80 -15.38 14.89
C ALA A 375 30.77 -16.55 15.09
#